data_AF-A0A507BYW1-F1
#
_entry.id   AF-A0A507BYW1-F1
#
_cell.length_a   1.000
_cell.length_b   1.000
_cell.length_c   1.000
_cell.angle_alpha   90.00
_cell.angle_beta   90.00
_cell.angle_gamma   90.00
#
_symmetry.space_group_name_H-M   'P 1'
#
loop_
_entity.id
_entity.type
_entity.pdbx_description
1 polymer ?
#
loop_
_entity_poly.entity_id
_entity_poly.type
_entity_poly.pdbx_seq_one_letter_code
_entity_poly.pdbx_strand_id
1 'polypeptide(L)'
;MTLFSPPYLTILPPAFRTLDRKKLETMNKKVEAEIAAAAQTNAQLEALKSTLNELESQSPPSHMLKKTQDLVSKDLLDAAHVQLKESYQNQLVATKELEALKAAADASRKQVVLLKSDLIHSRAKVDAFVKDIQNWKEKCDKLTKELETLRKQRDSGAHEENTENCHQLASQLSAIKDNLLRATSERDQARASADKLSHELASLSNKVTELENDLATERHRSPAVLLLRKQPAFSIFSIHSWVYIGLSAGTAYVMYYIFTQSLEAERHVVN
;
A
#
# COMPACT_ATOMS: atom_id res chain seq x y z
N MET A 1 -35.04 13.07 -54.72
CA MET A 1 -33.67 13.37 -55.19
C MET A 1 -32.81 13.68 -53.98
N THR A 2 -32.04 12.68 -53.59
CA THR A 2 -30.91 12.73 -52.64
C THR A 2 -29.77 13.55 -53.24
N LEU A 3 -29.02 14.30 -52.41
CA LEU A 3 -27.58 14.63 -52.58
C LEU A 3 -27.14 15.37 -51.29
N PHE A 4 -26.58 14.62 -50.33
CA PHE A 4 -25.14 14.48 -50.04
C PHE A 4 -24.61 15.56 -49.08
N SER A 5 -24.65 15.21 -47.78
CA SER A 5 -23.99 15.94 -46.69
C SER A 5 -22.61 15.30 -46.45
N PRO A 6 -21.51 16.07 -46.32
CA PRO A 6 -20.17 15.53 -46.08
C PRO A 6 -19.98 15.10 -44.61
N PRO A 7 -19.10 14.12 -44.33
CA PRO A 7 -18.94 13.53 -43.01
C PRO A 7 -17.99 14.34 -42.11
N TYR A 8 -18.25 14.20 -40.81
CA TYR A 8 -17.49 14.71 -39.68
C TYR A 8 -15.97 14.45 -39.80
N LEU A 9 -15.18 15.53 -39.81
CA LEU A 9 -13.77 15.50 -39.46
C LEU A 9 -13.66 15.52 -37.93
N THR A 10 -13.46 14.34 -37.35
CA THR A 10 -13.16 14.16 -35.93
C THR A 10 -11.77 14.74 -35.64
N ILE A 11 -11.73 15.95 -35.08
CA ILE A 11 -10.52 16.55 -34.55
C ILE A 11 -10.10 15.75 -33.30
N LEU A 12 -9.04 14.97 -33.44
CA LEU A 12 -8.36 14.30 -32.33
C LEU A 12 -7.82 15.34 -31.33
N PRO A 13 -7.99 15.15 -30.01
CA PRO A 13 -7.43 16.05 -29.01
C PRO A 13 -5.89 15.98 -29.03
N PRO A 14 -5.17 17.12 -28.91
CA PRO A 14 -3.73 17.14 -28.82
C PRO A 14 -3.31 16.73 -27.41
N ALA A 15 -3.32 15.42 -27.15
CA ALA A 15 -2.79 14.82 -25.92
C ALA A 15 -1.40 14.21 -26.17
N PHE A 16 -0.57 14.83 -27.03
CA PHE A 16 0.87 14.62 -26.95
C PHE A 16 1.39 15.42 -25.76
N ARG A 17 1.25 14.81 -24.59
CA ARG A 17 1.87 15.26 -23.35
C ARG A 17 3.37 15.39 -23.62
N THR A 18 3.85 16.63 -23.61
CA THR A 18 5.27 16.94 -23.42
C THR A 18 5.75 16.11 -22.24
N LEU A 19 6.60 15.12 -22.51
CA LEU A 19 7.24 14.34 -21.47
C LEU A 19 7.99 15.34 -20.59
N ASP A 20 7.56 15.46 -19.33
CA ASP A 20 8.06 16.45 -18.40
C ASP A 20 9.60 16.41 -18.39
N ARG A 21 10.26 17.54 -18.67
CA ARG A 21 11.72 17.62 -18.91
C ARG A 21 12.50 16.99 -17.76
N LYS A 22 11.99 17.13 -16.54
CA LYS A 22 12.54 16.50 -15.33
C LYS A 22 12.49 14.97 -15.37
N LYS A 23 11.42 14.39 -15.92
CA LYS A 23 11.26 12.93 -16.06
C LYS A 23 12.22 12.37 -17.11
N LEU A 24 12.45 13.11 -18.20
CA LEU A 24 13.43 12.75 -19.22
C LEU A 24 14.86 12.81 -18.67
N GLU A 25 15.21 13.86 -17.91
CA GLU A 25 16.52 13.97 -17.25
C GLU A 25 16.75 12.85 -16.23
N THR A 26 15.71 12.46 -15.48
CA THR A 26 15.80 11.36 -14.52
C THR A 26 16.01 10.02 -15.21
N MET A 27 15.33 9.79 -16.35
CA MET A 27 15.54 8.60 -17.16
C MET A 27 16.94 8.55 -17.78
N ASN A 28 17.44 9.67 -18.32
CA ASN A 28 18.80 9.73 -18.87
C ASN A 28 19.86 9.42 -17.83
N LYS A 29 19.78 10.01 -16.63
CA LYS A 29 20.71 9.69 -15.53
C LYS A 29 20.67 8.22 -15.14
N LYS A 30 19.49 7.60 -15.20
CA LYS A 30 19.34 6.17 -14.91
C LYS A 30 19.99 5.30 -15.99
N VAL A 31 19.80 5.64 -17.26
CA VAL A 31 20.43 4.93 -18.38
C VAL A 31 21.95 5.07 -18.33
N GLU A 32 22.48 6.25 -18.03
CA GLU A 32 23.93 6.47 -17.86
C GLU A 32 24.50 5.64 -16.71
N ALA A 33 23.79 5.53 -15.59
CA ALA A 33 24.20 4.69 -14.47
C ALA A 33 24.19 3.19 -14.83
N GLU A 34 23.20 2.73 -15.60
CA GLU A 34 23.13 1.34 -16.08
C GLU A 34 24.26 1.02 -17.08
N ILE A 35 24.61 1.96 -17.96
CA ILE A 35 25.77 1.81 -18.88
C ILE A 35 27.09 1.75 -18.10
N ALA A 36 27.27 2.61 -17.10
CA ALA A 36 28.48 2.60 -16.27
C ALA A 36 28.64 1.29 -15.49
N ALA A 37 27.54 0.76 -14.93
CA ALA A 37 27.54 -0.53 -14.25
C ALA A 37 27.88 -1.68 -15.21
N ALA A 38 27.34 -1.68 -16.43
CA ALA A 38 27.64 -2.68 -17.45
C ALA A 38 29.11 -2.61 -17.95
N ALA A 39 29.69 -1.40 -18.01
CA ALA A 39 31.11 -1.25 -18.34
C ALA A 39 32.01 -1.82 -17.25
N GLN A 40 31.65 -1.62 -15.97
CA GLN A 40 32.40 -2.17 -14.83
C GLN A 40 32.36 -3.70 -14.79
N THR A 41 31.20 -4.31 -15.06
CA THR A 41 31.11 -5.79 -15.10
C THR A 41 31.90 -6.38 -16.26
N ASN A 42 31.91 -5.75 -17.43
CA ASN A 42 32.76 -6.18 -18.55
C ASN A 42 34.26 -6.07 -18.22
N ALA A 43 34.68 -4.99 -17.55
CA ALA A 43 36.08 -4.85 -17.12
C ALA A 43 36.50 -5.94 -16.12
N GLN A 44 35.61 -6.31 -15.19
CA GLN A 44 35.83 -7.45 -14.28
C GLN A 44 35.93 -8.78 -15.02
N LEU A 45 35.11 -8.98 -16.05
CA LEU A 45 35.09 -10.20 -16.84
C LEU A 45 36.38 -10.36 -17.66
N GLU A 46 36.88 -9.27 -18.26
CA GLU A 46 38.17 -9.28 -18.96
C GLU A 46 39.36 -9.47 -18.01
N ALA A 47 39.32 -8.90 -16.80
CA ALA A 47 40.34 -9.16 -15.78
C ALA A 47 40.37 -10.65 -15.39
N LEU A 48 39.21 -11.28 -15.21
CA LEU A 48 39.11 -12.71 -14.91
C LEU A 48 39.64 -13.58 -16.06
N LYS A 49 39.33 -13.25 -17.32
CA LYS A 49 39.89 -13.95 -18.48
C LYS A 49 41.41 -13.85 -18.53
N SER A 50 41.98 -12.68 -18.24
CA SER A 50 43.43 -12.49 -18.17
C SER A 50 44.06 -13.38 -17.09
N THR A 51 43.47 -13.43 -15.89
CA THR A 51 43.98 -14.28 -14.80
C THR A 51 43.87 -15.77 -15.14
N LEU A 52 42.84 -16.19 -15.88
CA LEU A 52 42.68 -17.56 -16.32
C LEU A 52 43.77 -17.94 -17.35
N ASN A 53 44.04 -17.08 -18.32
CA ASN A 53 45.10 -17.29 -19.30
C ASN A 53 46.49 -17.35 -18.65
N GLU A 54 46.76 -16.52 -17.63
CA GLU A 54 48.01 -16.59 -16.86
C GLU A 54 48.15 -17.92 -16.11
N LEU A 55 47.07 -18.42 -15.48
CA LEU A 55 47.06 -19.71 -14.79
C LEU A 55 47.25 -20.89 -15.76
N GLU A 56 46.64 -20.84 -16.94
CA GLU A 56 46.84 -21.86 -17.98
C GLU A 56 48.29 -21.87 -18.50
N SER A 57 48.93 -20.70 -18.58
CA SER A 57 50.34 -20.56 -19.02
C SER A 57 51.37 -21.07 -18.01
N GLN A 58 50.99 -21.24 -16.73
CA GLN A 58 51.86 -21.68 -15.64
C GLN A 58 51.69 -23.17 -15.27
N SER A 59 50.93 -23.96 -16.04
CA SER A 59 50.69 -25.38 -15.74
C SER A 59 51.94 -26.26 -15.93
N PRO A 60 52.44 -26.97 -14.89
CA PRO A 60 53.56 -27.91 -15.01
C PRO A 60 53.16 -29.26 -15.63
N PRO A 61 54.11 -30.07 -16.14
CA PRO A 61 53.82 -31.29 -16.90
C PRO A 61 53.10 -32.38 -16.09
N SER A 62 52.10 -32.99 -16.75
CA SER A 62 50.85 -33.52 -16.19
C SER A 62 50.87 -34.91 -15.50
N HIS A 63 51.98 -35.41 -14.94
CA HIS A 63 52.01 -36.81 -14.49
C HIS A 63 52.07 -37.08 -12.97
N MET A 64 52.17 -36.04 -12.11
CA MET A 64 52.24 -36.24 -10.65
C MET A 64 51.21 -35.44 -9.81
N LEU A 65 50.32 -34.66 -10.44
CA LEU A 65 49.42 -33.70 -9.75
C LEU A 65 47.93 -34.11 -9.65
N LYS A 66 47.51 -35.22 -10.27
CA LYS A 66 46.08 -35.57 -10.33
C LYS A 66 45.44 -35.81 -8.96
N LYS A 67 46.14 -36.48 -8.03
CA LYS A 67 45.54 -36.89 -6.76
C LYS A 67 45.39 -35.75 -5.75
N THR A 68 46.33 -34.81 -5.70
CA THR A 68 46.25 -33.61 -4.83
C THR A 68 45.36 -32.53 -5.42
N GLN A 69 45.31 -32.39 -6.75
CA GLN A 69 44.42 -31.44 -7.43
C GLN A 69 42.94 -31.86 -7.32
N ASP A 70 42.63 -33.17 -7.39
CA ASP A 70 41.26 -33.67 -7.19
C ASP A 70 40.76 -33.50 -5.74
N LEU A 71 41.63 -33.68 -4.74
CA LEU A 71 41.29 -33.48 -3.32
C LEU A 71 41.07 -31.99 -2.98
N VAL A 72 41.97 -31.10 -3.43
CA VAL A 72 41.83 -29.65 -3.23
C VAL A 72 40.61 -29.08 -3.97
N SER A 73 40.30 -29.61 -5.16
CA SER A 73 39.11 -29.19 -5.91
C SER A 73 37.81 -29.62 -5.23
N LYS A 74 37.80 -30.77 -4.56
CA LYS A 74 36.64 -31.24 -3.79
C LYS A 74 36.40 -30.40 -2.54
N ASP A 75 37.43 -30.11 -1.76
CA ASP A 75 37.30 -29.30 -0.54
C ASP A 75 36.87 -27.86 -0.86
N LEU A 76 37.38 -27.28 -1.95
CA LEU A 76 36.94 -25.97 -2.45
C LEU A 76 35.49 -25.98 -2.94
N LEU A 77 35.07 -27.05 -3.64
CA LEU A 77 33.68 -27.20 -4.10
C LEU A 77 32.71 -27.38 -2.94
N ASP A 78 33.09 -28.16 -1.92
CA ASP A 78 32.28 -28.37 -0.71
C ASP A 78 32.18 -27.06 0.10
N ALA A 79 33.27 -26.29 0.22
CA ALA A 79 33.24 -24.97 0.84
C ALA A 79 32.35 -23.96 0.08
N ALA A 80 32.42 -23.97 -1.26
CA ALA A 80 31.55 -23.14 -2.10
C ALA A 80 30.06 -23.53 -1.97
N HIS A 81 29.74 -24.83 -1.88
CA HIS A 81 28.37 -25.28 -1.62
C HIS A 81 27.86 -24.85 -0.25
N VAL A 82 28.69 -24.92 0.79
CA VAL A 82 28.33 -24.43 2.13
C VAL A 82 28.06 -22.93 2.11
N GLN A 83 28.95 -22.12 1.52
CA GLN A 83 28.75 -20.68 1.39
C GLN A 83 27.49 -20.33 0.59
N LEU A 84 27.23 -21.04 -0.51
CA LEU A 84 26.02 -20.83 -1.31
C LEU A 84 24.76 -21.15 -0.52
N LYS A 85 24.76 -22.27 0.22
CA LYS A 85 23.63 -22.66 1.07
C LYS A 85 23.37 -21.64 2.18
N GLU A 86 24.41 -21.16 2.85
CA GLU A 86 24.31 -20.10 3.86
C GLU A 86 23.79 -18.80 3.25
N SER A 87 24.27 -18.42 2.06
CA SER A 87 23.77 -17.25 1.33
C SER A 87 22.28 -17.35 1.02
N TYR A 88 21.80 -18.49 0.51
CA TYR A 88 20.36 -18.72 0.28
C TYR A 88 19.54 -18.66 1.56
N GLN A 89 20.04 -19.25 2.64
CA GLN A 89 19.35 -19.26 3.92
C GLN A 89 19.23 -17.85 4.51
N ASN A 90 20.30 -17.06 4.43
CA ASN A 90 20.32 -15.65 4.83
C ASN A 90 19.36 -14.82 3.96
N GLN A 91 19.31 -15.07 2.65
CA GLN A 91 18.36 -14.39 1.76
C GLN A 91 16.91 -14.73 2.11
N LEU A 92 16.62 -16.00 2.42
CA LEU A 92 15.28 -16.43 2.83
C LEU A 92 14.85 -15.74 4.14
N VAL A 93 15.75 -15.64 5.13
CA VAL A 93 15.48 -14.93 6.39
C VAL A 93 15.19 -13.45 6.11
N ALA A 94 16.04 -12.76 5.34
CA ALA A 94 15.84 -11.37 4.99
C ALA A 94 14.51 -11.12 4.25
N THR A 95 14.09 -12.04 3.37
CA THR A 95 12.78 -11.92 2.70
C THR A 95 11.61 -12.02 3.67
N LYS A 96 11.67 -12.92 4.65
CA LYS A 96 10.63 -13.07 5.68
C LYS A 96 10.56 -11.83 6.58
N GLU A 97 11.70 -11.26 6.95
CA GLU A 97 11.76 -10.04 7.74
C GLU A 97 11.16 -8.84 6.98
N LEU A 98 11.47 -8.71 5.70
CA LEU A 98 10.90 -7.65 4.85
C LEU A 98 9.38 -7.78 4.69
N GLU A 99 8.87 -9.00 4.54
CA GLU A 99 7.43 -9.27 4.52
C GLU A 99 6.76 -8.95 5.87
N ALA A 100 7.39 -9.30 6.98
CA ALA A 100 6.91 -8.98 8.33
C ALA A 100 6.86 -7.46 8.56
N LEU A 101 7.92 -6.72 8.21
CA LEU A 101 7.96 -5.26 8.30
C LEU A 101 6.87 -4.61 7.44
N LYS A 102 6.67 -5.11 6.22
CA LYS A 102 5.60 -4.62 5.34
C LYS A 102 4.23 -4.85 5.95
N ALA A 103 3.97 -6.04 6.48
CA ALA A 103 2.70 -6.36 7.15
C ALA A 103 2.46 -5.47 8.38
N ALA A 104 3.50 -5.21 9.18
CA ALA A 104 3.43 -4.30 10.32
C ALA A 104 3.13 -2.86 9.90
N ALA A 105 3.80 -2.36 8.86
CA ALA A 105 3.53 -1.03 8.31
C ALA A 105 2.10 -0.89 7.80
N ASP A 106 1.58 -1.89 7.08
CA ASP A 106 0.21 -1.90 6.57
C ASP A 106 -0.83 -1.98 7.70
N ALA A 107 -0.56 -2.76 8.76
CA ALA A 107 -1.40 -2.80 9.95
C ALA A 107 -1.44 -1.44 10.67
N SER A 108 -0.27 -0.80 10.85
CA SER A 108 -0.15 0.51 11.48
C SER A 108 -0.89 1.59 10.68
N ARG A 109 -0.76 1.60 9.34
CA ARG A 109 -1.53 2.51 8.46
C ARG A 109 -3.04 2.33 8.62
N LYS A 110 -3.55 1.10 8.69
CA LYS A 110 -4.98 0.84 8.92
C LYS A 110 -5.44 1.43 10.25
N GLN A 111 -4.64 1.27 11.30
CA GLN A 111 -4.96 1.83 12.62
C GLN A 111 -4.93 3.37 12.61
N VAL A 112 -4.00 4.01 11.88
CA VAL A 112 -4.01 5.48 11.68
C VAL A 112 -5.31 5.94 11.02
N VAL A 113 -5.80 5.22 10.00
CA VAL A 113 -7.06 5.55 9.32
C VAL A 113 -8.25 5.48 10.29
N LEU A 114 -8.31 4.46 11.14
CA LEU A 114 -9.35 4.31 12.16
C LEU A 114 -9.29 5.45 13.18
N LEU A 115 -8.12 5.71 13.78
CA LEU A 115 -7.93 6.79 14.75
C LEU A 115 -8.30 8.16 14.17
N LYS A 116 -7.99 8.39 12.88
CA LYS A 116 -8.37 9.63 12.19
C LYS A 116 -9.89 9.77 12.07
N SER A 117 -10.59 8.67 11.77
CA SER A 117 -12.06 8.65 11.74
C SER A 117 -12.65 8.94 13.12
N ASP A 118 -12.12 8.30 14.16
CA ASP A 118 -12.59 8.49 15.55
C ASP A 118 -12.35 9.92 16.03
N LEU A 119 -11.20 10.51 15.68
CA LEU A 119 -10.90 11.91 15.99
C LEU A 119 -11.87 12.87 15.30
N ILE A 120 -12.23 12.63 14.03
CA ILE A 120 -13.23 13.42 13.31
C ILE A 120 -14.58 13.34 14.03
N HIS A 121 -15.01 12.14 14.43
CA HIS A 121 -16.27 11.94 15.13
C HIS A 121 -16.27 12.63 16.51
N SER A 122 -15.19 12.50 17.28
CA SER A 122 -15.05 13.16 18.58
C SER A 122 -15.10 14.68 18.45
N ARG A 123 -14.44 15.24 17.43
CA ARG A 123 -14.49 16.68 17.15
C ARG A 123 -15.91 17.15 16.80
N ALA A 124 -16.63 16.40 15.96
CA ALA A 124 -18.02 16.71 15.65
C ALA A 124 -18.92 16.71 16.91
N LYS A 125 -18.66 15.81 17.85
CA LYS A 125 -19.36 15.76 19.14
C LYS A 125 -19.06 17.01 20.00
N VAL A 126 -17.79 17.45 20.05
CA VAL A 126 -17.41 18.70 20.73
C VAL A 126 -18.12 19.90 20.10
N ASP A 127 -18.18 19.98 18.77
CA ASP A 127 -18.86 21.07 18.06
C ASP A 127 -20.37 21.10 18.37
N ALA A 128 -21.01 19.94 18.46
CA ALA A 128 -22.41 19.83 18.88
C ALA A 128 -22.61 20.36 20.31
N PHE A 129 -21.76 19.97 21.27
CA PHE A 129 -21.84 20.49 22.63
C PHE A 129 -21.62 22.00 22.72
N VAL A 130 -20.70 22.55 21.92
CA VAL A 130 -20.50 24.01 21.87
C VAL A 130 -21.78 24.71 21.44
N LYS A 131 -22.50 24.17 20.44
CA LYS A 131 -23.78 24.70 19.99
C LYS A 131 -24.86 24.60 21.07
N ASP A 132 -24.94 23.47 21.78
CA ASP A 132 -25.92 23.28 22.86
C ASP A 132 -25.66 24.20 24.04
N ILE A 133 -24.40 24.38 24.44
CA ILE A 133 -23.99 25.32 25.49
C ILE A 133 -24.39 26.74 25.12
N GLN A 134 -24.19 27.15 23.86
CA GLN A 134 -24.61 28.46 23.37
C GLN A 134 -26.13 28.63 23.45
N ASN A 135 -26.91 27.63 23.01
CA ASN A 135 -28.37 27.64 23.12
C ASN A 135 -28.86 27.73 24.57
N TRP A 136 -28.23 26.98 25.49
CA TRP A 136 -28.57 27.03 26.92
C TRP A 136 -28.25 28.38 27.54
N LYS A 137 -27.11 28.99 27.16
CA LYS A 137 -26.74 30.34 27.60
C LYS A 137 -27.77 31.38 27.15
N GLU A 138 -28.21 31.32 25.88
CA GLU A 138 -29.26 32.22 25.38
C GLU A 138 -30.60 32.05 26.11
N LYS A 139 -30.96 30.80 26.46
CA LYS A 139 -32.15 30.53 27.28
C LYS A 139 -32.02 31.10 28.70
N CYS A 140 -30.87 30.93 29.35
CA CYS A 140 -30.58 31.56 30.65
C CYS A 140 -30.75 33.08 30.57
N ASP A 141 -30.17 33.71 29.55
CA ASP A 141 -30.21 35.16 29.39
C ASP A 141 -31.65 35.68 29.20
N LYS A 142 -32.48 34.96 28.44
CA LYS A 142 -33.91 35.29 28.28
C LYS A 142 -34.67 35.18 29.60
N LEU A 143 -34.57 34.05 30.30
CA LEU A 143 -35.25 33.85 31.59
C LEU A 143 -34.79 34.84 32.66
N THR A 144 -33.50 35.20 32.65
CA THR A 144 -32.97 36.21 33.57
C THR A 144 -33.62 37.57 33.31
N LYS A 145 -33.78 37.97 32.04
CA LYS A 145 -34.46 39.21 31.66
C LYS A 145 -35.95 39.19 32.01
N GLU A 146 -36.63 38.07 31.80
CA GLU A 146 -38.04 37.89 32.17
C GLU A 146 -38.24 37.98 33.68
N LEU A 147 -37.40 37.30 34.47
CA LEU A 147 -37.39 37.41 35.93
C LEU A 147 -37.17 38.85 36.39
N GLU A 148 -36.20 39.55 35.81
CA GLU A 148 -35.93 40.95 36.15
C GLU A 148 -37.13 41.86 35.83
N THR A 149 -37.83 41.58 34.74
CA THR A 149 -39.05 42.32 34.35
C THR A 149 -40.18 42.08 35.34
N LEU A 150 -40.43 40.82 35.72
CA LEU A 150 -41.45 40.48 36.72
C LEU A 150 -41.12 41.04 38.10
N ARG A 151 -39.84 41.04 38.49
CA ARG A 151 -39.38 41.67 39.74
C ARG A 151 -39.74 43.15 39.76
N LYS A 152 -39.42 43.89 38.69
CA LYS A 152 -39.77 45.31 38.56
C LYS A 152 -41.29 45.55 38.60
N GLN A 153 -42.07 44.69 37.95
CA GLN A 153 -43.54 44.78 37.98
C GLN A 153 -44.11 44.53 39.38
N ARG A 154 -43.62 43.51 40.09
CA ARG A 154 -44.00 43.23 41.48
C ARG A 154 -43.64 44.42 42.38
N ASP A 155 -42.43 44.95 42.27
CA ASP A 155 -41.95 46.06 43.12
C ASP A 155 -42.75 47.36 42.85
N SER A 156 -43.39 47.48 41.68
CA SER A 156 -44.33 48.56 41.35
C SER A 156 -45.78 48.35 41.85
N GLY A 157 -46.06 47.28 42.60
CA GLY A 157 -47.35 47.01 43.24
C GLY A 157 -48.35 46.19 42.39
N ALA A 158 -47.90 45.57 41.30
CA ALA A 158 -48.76 44.74 40.44
C ALA A 158 -48.80 43.27 40.91
N HIS A 159 -49.99 42.84 41.37
CA HIS A 159 -50.55 41.48 41.52
C HIS A 159 -49.74 40.33 42.17
N GLU A 160 -50.40 39.58 43.06
CA GLU A 160 -49.90 38.32 43.67
C GLU A 160 -49.52 37.23 42.65
N GLU A 161 -50.16 37.20 41.47
CA GLU A 161 -49.85 36.28 40.36
C GLU A 161 -48.37 36.37 39.90
N ASN A 162 -47.72 37.52 40.09
CA ASN A 162 -46.31 37.70 39.76
C ASN A 162 -45.35 36.93 40.68
N THR A 163 -45.78 36.56 41.89
CA THR A 163 -44.94 35.81 42.84
C THR A 163 -44.77 34.35 42.43
N GLU A 164 -45.87 33.68 42.03
CA GLU A 164 -45.86 32.32 41.52
C GLU A 164 -45.07 32.22 40.20
N ASN A 165 -45.30 33.15 39.28
CA ASN A 165 -44.55 33.24 38.02
C ASN A 165 -43.04 33.44 38.25
N CYS A 166 -42.66 34.27 39.22
CA CYS A 166 -41.25 34.44 39.61
C CYS A 166 -40.64 33.14 40.15
N HIS A 167 -41.38 32.38 40.98
CA HIS A 167 -40.89 31.10 41.50
C HIS A 167 -40.74 30.05 40.40
N GLN A 168 -41.70 29.95 39.49
CA GLN A 168 -41.63 29.03 38.36
C GLN A 168 -40.44 29.35 37.44
N LEU A 169 -40.25 30.62 37.07
CA LEU A 169 -39.12 31.03 36.24
C LEU A 169 -37.77 30.86 36.96
N ALA A 170 -37.71 31.08 38.28
CA ALA A 170 -36.50 30.81 39.06
C ALA A 170 -36.16 29.31 39.08
N SER A 171 -37.17 28.45 39.21
CA SER A 171 -37.01 26.99 39.12
C SER A 171 -36.52 26.57 37.73
N GLN A 172 -37.13 27.09 36.66
CA GLN A 172 -36.70 26.85 35.28
C GLN A 172 -35.26 27.30 35.04
N LEU A 173 -34.88 28.49 35.53
CA LEU A 173 -33.53 29.01 35.43
C LEU A 173 -32.53 28.11 36.16
N SER A 174 -32.87 27.62 37.36
CA SER A 174 -32.03 26.67 38.10
C SER A 174 -31.81 25.38 37.29
N ALA A 175 -32.89 24.77 36.78
CA ALA A 175 -32.80 23.54 36.00
C ALA A 175 -31.98 23.72 34.71
N ILE A 176 -32.11 24.89 34.05
CA ILE A 176 -31.33 25.21 32.86
C ILE A 176 -29.86 25.41 33.20
N LYS A 177 -29.56 26.06 34.32
CA LYS A 177 -28.18 26.23 34.79
C LYS A 177 -27.51 24.89 35.10
N ASP A 178 -28.24 23.95 35.69
CA ASP A 178 -27.75 22.59 35.93
C ASP A 178 -27.49 21.85 34.61
N ASN A 179 -28.38 21.99 33.63
CA ASN A 179 -28.18 21.44 32.29
C ASN A 179 -26.97 22.06 31.57
N LEU A 180 -26.75 23.36 31.70
CA LEU A 180 -25.58 24.06 31.15
C LEU A 180 -24.29 23.54 31.79
N LEU A 181 -24.26 23.36 33.11
CA LEU A 181 -23.10 22.81 33.81
C LEU A 181 -22.81 21.37 33.35
N ARG A 182 -23.84 20.54 33.23
CA ARG A 182 -23.70 19.16 32.74
C ARG A 182 -23.17 19.13 31.31
N ALA A 183 -23.75 19.89 30.39
CA ALA A 183 -23.29 19.97 29.00
C ALA A 183 -21.84 20.48 28.90
N THR A 184 -21.44 21.41 29.77
CA THR A 184 -20.05 21.90 29.86
C THR A 184 -19.10 20.79 30.30
N SER A 185 -19.47 20.01 31.33
CA SER A 185 -18.69 18.86 31.80
C SER A 185 -18.54 17.78 30.72
N GLU A 186 -19.64 17.44 30.03
CA GLU A 186 -19.64 16.44 28.95
C GLU A 186 -18.79 16.90 27.75
N ARG A 187 -18.83 18.19 27.41
CA ARG A 187 -17.93 18.79 26.41
C ARG A 187 -16.47 18.63 26.80
N ASP A 188 -16.13 18.92 28.06
CA ASP A 188 -14.74 18.89 28.52
C ASP A 188 -14.19 17.45 28.52
N GLN A 189 -15.02 16.47 28.87
CA GLN A 189 -14.68 15.05 28.71
C GLN A 189 -14.47 14.66 27.24
N ALA A 190 -15.38 15.09 26.36
CA ALA A 190 -15.23 14.84 24.92
C ALA A 190 -13.96 15.47 24.36
N ARG A 191 -13.63 16.70 24.78
CA ARG A 191 -12.39 17.38 24.39
C ARG A 191 -11.14 16.63 24.87
N ALA A 192 -11.11 16.21 26.13
CA ALA A 192 -10.01 15.39 26.65
C ALA A 192 -9.84 14.08 25.87
N SER A 193 -10.95 13.46 25.46
CA SER A 193 -10.91 12.25 24.61
C SER A 193 -10.35 12.53 23.22
N ALA A 194 -10.71 13.66 22.60
CA ALA A 194 -10.16 14.08 21.31
C ALA A 194 -8.66 14.38 21.40
N ASP A 195 -8.21 15.04 22.47
CA ASP A 195 -6.79 15.32 22.70
C ASP A 195 -5.98 14.03 22.86
N LYS A 196 -6.52 13.04 23.59
CA LYS A 196 -5.91 11.70 23.70
C LYS A 196 -5.78 11.02 22.34
N LEU A 197 -6.86 10.98 21.55
CA LEU A 197 -6.84 10.40 20.20
C LEU A 197 -5.84 11.11 19.28
N SER A 198 -5.72 12.44 19.39
CA SER A 198 -4.74 13.22 18.65
C SER A 198 -3.30 12.83 19.00
N HIS A 199 -3.00 12.64 20.30
CA HIS A 199 -1.69 12.15 20.74
C HIS A 199 -1.39 10.72 20.26
N GLU A 200 -2.37 9.81 20.35
CA GLU A 200 -2.23 8.44 19.84
C GLU A 200 -2.00 8.41 18.33
N LEU A 201 -2.72 9.23 17.57
CA LEU A 201 -2.53 9.38 16.12
C LEU A 201 -1.11 9.88 15.81
N ALA A 202 -0.61 10.88 16.52
CA ALA A 202 0.74 11.40 16.32
C ALA A 202 1.82 10.34 16.62
N SER A 203 1.67 9.63 17.74
CA SER A 203 2.57 8.53 18.13
C SER A 203 2.58 7.41 17.08
N LEU A 204 1.41 7.00 16.61
CA LEU A 204 1.30 5.94 15.60
C LEU A 204 1.81 6.40 14.23
N SER A 205 1.58 7.65 13.86
CA SER A 205 2.15 8.24 12.64
C SER A 205 3.67 8.20 12.66
N ASN A 206 4.30 8.51 13.80
CA ASN A 206 5.75 8.41 13.95
C ASN A 206 6.23 6.95 13.79
N LYS A 207 5.51 5.97 14.36
CA LYS A 207 5.82 4.55 14.17
C LYS A 207 5.69 4.11 12.71
N VAL A 208 4.70 4.60 11.97
CA VAL A 208 4.57 4.33 10.53
C VAL A 208 5.82 4.85 9.80
N THR A 209 6.25 6.08 10.09
CA THR A 209 7.45 6.65 9.44
C THR A 209 8.73 5.88 9.79
N GLU A 210 8.85 5.39 11.02
CA GLU A 210 9.98 4.54 11.45
C GLU A 210 9.99 3.21 10.70
N LEU A 211 8.86 2.50 10.65
CA LEU A 211 8.75 1.24 9.89
C LEU A 211 8.97 1.44 8.39
N GLU A 212 8.57 2.57 7.83
CA GLU A 212 8.83 2.91 6.42
C GLU A 212 10.34 3.14 6.16
N ASN A 213 11.04 3.79 7.10
CA ASN A 213 12.49 3.97 7.04
C ASN A 213 13.24 2.65 7.20
N ASP A 214 12.81 1.78 8.13
CA ASP A 214 13.38 0.44 8.30
C ASP A 214 13.18 -0.41 7.05
N LEU A 215 11.97 -0.37 6.48
CA LEU A 215 11.66 -1.06 5.23
C LEU A 215 12.51 -0.54 4.06
N ALA A 216 12.74 0.78 3.99
CA ALA A 216 13.62 1.36 2.98
C ALA A 216 15.06 0.90 3.18
N THR A 217 15.55 0.88 4.42
CA THR A 217 16.91 0.45 4.77
C THR A 217 17.13 -1.03 4.44
N GLU A 218 16.20 -1.91 4.79
CA GLU A 218 16.34 -3.34 4.48
C GLU A 218 16.22 -3.64 2.98
N ARG A 219 15.44 -2.86 2.23
CA ARG A 219 15.46 -2.92 0.76
C ARG A 219 16.82 -2.55 0.16
N HIS A 220 17.56 -1.64 0.78
CA HIS A 220 18.89 -1.23 0.31
C HIS A 220 19.97 -2.23 0.72
N ARG A 221 19.83 -2.88 1.88
CA ARG A 221 20.75 -3.90 2.40
C ARG A 221 20.69 -5.21 1.60
N SER A 222 19.52 -5.54 1.04
CA SER A 222 19.29 -6.78 0.29
C SER A 222 18.88 -6.54 -1.18
N PRO A 223 19.76 -5.95 -2.04
CA PRO A 223 19.43 -5.68 -3.45
C PRO A 223 19.16 -6.96 -4.25
N ALA A 224 19.66 -8.12 -3.80
CA ALA A 224 19.40 -9.43 -4.40
C ALA A 224 17.91 -9.85 -4.34
N VAL A 225 17.11 -9.30 -3.41
CA VAL A 225 15.68 -9.59 -3.28
C VAL A 225 14.85 -8.92 -4.38
N LEU A 226 15.33 -7.81 -4.96
CA LEU A 226 14.67 -7.14 -6.09
C LEU A 226 14.89 -7.86 -7.42
N LEU A 227 15.97 -8.63 -7.56
CA LEU A 227 16.27 -9.39 -8.78
C LEU A 227 15.47 -10.70 -8.88
N LEU A 228 15.17 -11.37 -7.76
CA LEU A 228 14.34 -12.59 -7.79
C LEU A 228 12.87 -12.30 -8.13
N ARG A 229 12.35 -11.10 -7.81
CA ARG A 229 10.95 -10.73 -8.09
C ARG A 229 10.75 -10.10 -9.47
N LYS A 230 11.83 -9.82 -10.19
CA LYS A 230 11.84 -9.38 -11.60
C LYS A 230 12.12 -10.51 -12.57
N GLN A 231 11.99 -11.76 -12.14
CA GLN A 231 11.73 -12.83 -13.10
C GLN A 231 10.42 -12.47 -13.80
N PRO A 232 10.36 -12.38 -15.14
CA PRO A 232 9.07 -12.35 -15.83
C PRO A 232 8.31 -13.54 -15.28
N ALA A 233 7.02 -13.36 -14.96
CA ALA A 233 6.16 -14.47 -14.63
C ALA A 233 6.24 -15.47 -15.79
N PHE A 234 7.15 -16.44 -15.71
CA PHE A 234 7.03 -17.70 -16.41
C PHE A 234 5.85 -18.35 -15.73
N SER A 235 4.70 -17.93 -16.23
CA SER A 235 3.39 -18.37 -15.87
C SER A 235 3.42 -19.89 -15.91
N ILE A 236 3.31 -20.52 -14.75
CA ILE A 236 3.09 -21.96 -14.62
C ILE A 236 1.79 -22.37 -15.37
N PHE A 237 0.95 -21.39 -15.76
CA PHE A 237 -0.17 -21.62 -16.69
C PHE A 237 0.24 -21.88 -18.15
N SER A 238 1.51 -21.66 -18.55
CA SER A 238 1.93 -21.96 -19.92
C SER A 238 2.09 -23.47 -20.13
N ILE A 239 2.72 -24.21 -19.21
CA ILE A 239 3.02 -25.64 -19.42
C ILE A 239 1.72 -26.47 -19.52
N HIS A 240 0.70 -26.16 -18.72
CA HIS A 240 -0.61 -26.83 -18.83
C HIS A 240 -1.36 -26.49 -20.13
N SER A 241 -1.19 -25.27 -20.66
CA SER A 241 -1.83 -24.86 -21.92
C SER A 241 -1.19 -25.56 -23.13
N TRP A 242 0.14 -25.72 -23.16
CA TRP A 242 0.82 -26.47 -24.22
C TRP A 242 0.49 -27.98 -24.19
N VAL A 243 0.35 -28.57 -23.00
CA VAL A 243 -0.12 -29.96 -22.87
C VAL A 243 -1.55 -30.12 -23.39
N TYR A 244 -2.46 -29.17 -23.10
CA TYR A 244 -3.84 -29.23 -23.56
C TYR A 244 -3.98 -29.03 -25.09
N ILE A 245 -3.17 -28.14 -25.67
CA ILE A 245 -3.10 -27.94 -27.13
C ILE A 245 -2.50 -29.17 -27.81
N GLY A 246 -1.48 -29.81 -27.23
CA GLY A 246 -0.91 -31.05 -27.74
C GLY A 246 -1.89 -32.22 -27.70
N LEU A 247 -2.67 -32.35 -26.62
CA LEU A 247 -3.64 -33.43 -26.45
C LEU A 247 -4.83 -33.29 -27.42
N SER A 248 -5.31 -32.06 -27.63
CA SER A 248 -6.44 -31.80 -28.54
C SER A 248 -6.07 -31.93 -30.02
N ALA A 249 -4.85 -31.56 -30.41
CA ALA A 249 -4.35 -31.81 -31.76
C ALA A 249 -4.17 -33.31 -32.04
N GLY A 250 -3.68 -34.08 -31.04
CA GLY A 250 -3.54 -35.53 -31.13
C GLY A 250 -4.87 -36.26 -31.33
N THR A 251 -5.91 -35.89 -30.56
CA THR A 251 -7.23 -36.52 -30.68
C THR A 251 -7.93 -36.17 -32.00
N ALA A 252 -7.78 -34.93 -32.49
CA ALA A 252 -8.29 -34.53 -33.79
C ALA A 252 -7.64 -35.32 -34.94
N TYR A 253 -6.33 -35.57 -34.87
CA TYR A 253 -5.61 -36.35 -35.87
C TYR A 253 -6.08 -37.81 -35.92
N VAL A 254 -6.30 -38.45 -34.76
CA VAL A 254 -6.81 -39.83 -34.68
C VAL A 254 -8.24 -39.93 -35.23
N MET A 255 -9.11 -38.97 -34.89
CA MET A 255 -10.48 -38.90 -35.45
C MET A 255 -10.47 -38.76 -36.98
N TYR A 256 -9.60 -37.89 -37.52
CA TYR A 256 -9.45 -37.73 -38.97
C TYR A 256 -8.97 -39.01 -39.65
N TYR A 257 -8.04 -39.73 -39.03
CA TYR A 257 -7.51 -40.99 -39.57
C TYR A 257 -8.57 -42.12 -39.56
N ILE A 258 -9.38 -42.22 -38.50
CA ILE A 258 -10.49 -43.19 -38.45
C ILE A 258 -11.55 -42.86 -39.49
N PHE A 259 -11.88 -41.58 -39.66
CA PHE A 259 -12.89 -41.14 -40.63
C PHE A 259 -12.46 -41.44 -42.08
N THR A 260 -11.18 -41.21 -42.41
CA THR A 260 -10.65 -41.50 -43.76
C THR A 260 -10.61 -43.00 -44.05
N GLN A 261 -10.23 -43.83 -43.08
CA GLN A 261 -10.31 -45.30 -43.20
C GLN A 261 -11.75 -45.79 -43.40
N SER A 262 -12.73 -45.18 -42.70
CA SER A 262 -14.14 -45.54 -42.86
C SER A 262 -14.67 -45.21 -44.26
N LEU A 263 -14.27 -44.06 -44.83
CA LEU A 263 -14.65 -43.68 -46.20
C LEU A 263 -14.00 -44.57 -47.27
N GLU A 264 -12.77 -45.02 -47.05
CA GLU A 264 -12.11 -45.99 -47.94
C GLU A 264 -12.79 -47.37 -47.88
N ALA A 265 -13.21 -47.81 -46.69
CA ALA A 265 -13.95 -49.06 -46.52
C ALA A 265 -15.31 -49.04 -47.25
N GLU A 266 -16.06 -47.93 -47.18
CA GLU A 266 -17.32 -47.79 -47.91
C GLU A 266 -17.13 -47.77 -49.43
N ARG A 267 -16.01 -47.23 -49.93
CA ARG A 267 -15.68 -47.27 -51.36
C ARG A 267 -15.47 -48.68 -51.91
N HIS A 268 -15.02 -49.61 -51.08
CA HIS A 268 -14.81 -51.01 -51.47
C HIS A 268 -16.07 -51.87 -51.45
N VAL A 269 -17.17 -51.39 -50.86
CA VAL A 269 -18.46 -52.12 -50.82
C VAL A 269 -19.37 -51.74 -52.01
N VAL A 270 -19.08 -50.63 -52.69
CA VAL A 270 -19.90 -50.09 -53.81
C VAL A 270 -19.36 -50.48 -55.20
N ASN A 271 -18.26 -51.24 -55.27
CA ASN A 271 -17.77 -51.87 -56.51
C ASN A 271 -17.95 -53.38 -56.45
#